data_AF-A0A224XZP1-F1
#
_entry.id   AF-A0A224XZP1-F1
#
_cell.length_a   1.000
_cell.length_b   1.000
_cell.length_c   1.000
_cell.angle_alpha   90.00
_cell.angle_beta   90.00
_cell.angle_gamma   90.00
#
_symmetry.space_group_name_H-M   'P 1'
#
loop_
_entity.id
_entity.type
_entity.pdbx_description
1 polymer ?
#
loop_
_entity_poly.entity_id
_entity_poly.type
_entity_poly.pdbx_seq_one_letter_code
_entity_poly.pdbx_strand_id
1 'polypeptide(L)'
;DYYNLMATKIQRTWRAYRFRTDPNNFGSLKFYKHTELVNKQAVMNMHQFYVDQINIQNKALTEEKMEWMHYILPKLHHLIRTKHIPGIYSLKDGSTNLSPIEKLLACYNFFTFMADLNLLRAKNTKQLQICKAPYKWKGSLFLREEKVWKRKNVIENPRL
;
A
#
# COMPACT_ATOMS: atom_id res chain seq x y z
N ASP A 1 29.85 -6.33 15.64
CA ASP A 1 31.00 -5.47 16.02
C ASP A 1 32.39 -5.94 15.60
N TYR A 2 32.68 -7.25 15.60
CA TYR A 2 34.01 -7.78 15.20
C TYR A 2 34.53 -7.23 13.85
N TYR A 3 33.70 -7.26 12.80
CA TYR A 3 34.10 -6.81 11.46
C TYR A 3 34.37 -5.30 11.38
N ASN A 4 33.58 -4.48 12.08
CA ASN A 4 33.80 -3.03 12.16
C ASN A 4 35.13 -2.71 12.85
N LEU A 5 35.44 -3.46 13.90
CA LEU A 5 36.70 -3.32 14.63
C LEU A 5 37.91 -3.72 13.77
N MET A 6 37.81 -4.82 13.02
CA MET A 6 38.89 -5.23 12.09
C MET A 6 39.05 -4.25 10.93
N ALA A 7 37.95 -3.77 10.34
CA ALA A 7 37.99 -2.75 9.29
C ALA A 7 38.65 -1.45 9.80
N THR A 8 38.32 -1.02 11.02
CA THR A 8 38.90 0.18 11.63
C THR A 8 40.40 0.01 11.89
N LYS A 9 40.86 -1.18 12.31
CA LYS A 9 42.29 -1.49 12.46
C LYS A 9 43.03 -1.34 11.13
N ILE A 10 42.50 -1.94 10.06
CA ILE A 10 43.10 -1.87 8.72
C ILE A 10 43.17 -0.41 8.23
N GLN A 11 42.05 0.32 8.33
CA GLN A 11 41.96 1.72 7.92
C GLN A 11 42.93 2.62 8.69
N ARG A 12 43.05 2.41 10.01
CA ARG A 12 43.98 3.15 10.88
C ARG A 12 45.43 2.90 10.46
N THR A 13 45.82 1.65 10.27
CA THR A 13 47.18 1.28 9.86
C THR A 13 47.53 1.88 8.50
N TRP A 14 46.62 1.81 7.53
CA TRP A 14 46.83 2.38 6.20
C TRP A 14 46.99 3.91 6.23
N ARG A 15 46.12 4.62 6.99
CA ARG A 15 46.21 6.08 7.14
C ARG A 15 47.53 6.50 7.77
N ALA A 16 47.99 5.77 8.79
CA ALA A 16 49.27 6.02 9.45
C ALA A 16 50.46 5.76 8.52
N TYR A 17 50.44 4.66 7.76
CA TYR A 17 51.46 4.37 6.74
C TYR A 17 51.55 5.51 5.73
N ARG A 18 50.42 5.88 5.12
CA ARG A 18 50.36 6.92 4.09
C ARG A 18 50.88 8.28 4.59
N PHE A 19 50.51 8.67 5.80
CA PHE A 19 50.97 9.93 6.40
C PHE A 19 52.49 9.95 6.64
N ARG A 20 53.08 8.81 7.05
CA ARG A 20 54.53 8.69 7.26
C ARG A 20 55.33 8.72 5.96
N THR A 21 54.75 8.25 4.86
CA THR A 21 55.41 8.24 3.55
C THR A 21 55.43 9.62 2.88
N ASP A 22 54.43 10.48 3.11
CA ASP A 22 54.33 11.81 2.49
C ASP A 22 53.72 12.84 3.46
N PRO A 23 54.55 13.46 4.33
CA PRO A 23 54.08 14.38 5.37
C PRO A 23 53.55 15.71 4.84
N ASN A 24 53.96 16.13 3.64
CA ASN A 24 53.61 17.43 3.04
C ASN A 24 52.39 17.37 2.11
N ASN A 25 51.63 16.27 2.15
CA ASN A 25 50.48 16.06 1.29
C ASN A 25 49.21 16.78 1.76
N PHE A 26 49.26 18.11 1.91
CA PHE A 26 48.12 18.93 2.31
C PHE A 26 46.92 18.81 1.34
N GLY A 27 47.18 18.53 0.06
CA GLY A 27 46.14 18.26 -0.94
C GLY A 27 45.32 17.01 -0.60
N SER A 28 45.98 15.93 -0.17
CA SER A 28 45.30 14.70 0.24
C SER A 28 44.41 14.89 1.47
N LEU A 29 44.81 15.72 2.44
CA LEU A 29 44.01 15.97 3.64
C LEU A 29 42.69 16.66 3.32
N LYS A 30 42.70 17.67 2.42
CA LYS A 30 41.48 18.34 1.96
C LYS A 30 40.56 17.36 1.24
N PHE A 31 41.12 16.51 0.38
CA PHE A 31 40.39 15.46 -0.31
C PHE A 31 39.71 14.51 0.69
N TYR A 32 40.44 13.97 1.68
CA TYR A 32 39.85 13.04 2.65
C TYR A 32 38.74 13.66 3.48
N LYS A 33 38.89 14.92 3.93
CA LYS A 33 37.83 15.64 4.65
C LYS A 33 36.58 15.80 3.78
N HIS A 34 36.76 16.16 2.52
CA HIS A 34 35.64 16.27 1.57
C HIS A 34 34.96 14.91 1.33
N THR A 35 35.74 13.85 1.06
CA THR A 35 35.22 12.49 0.88
C THR A 35 34.48 11.98 2.11
N GLU A 36 34.97 12.28 3.32
CA GLU A 36 34.28 11.92 4.56
C GLU A 36 32.90 12.59 4.66
N LEU A 37 32.81 13.89 4.32
CA LEU A 37 31.54 14.62 4.31
C LEU A 37 30.57 14.05 3.27
N VAL A 38 31.04 13.81 2.05
CA VAL A 38 30.21 13.23 0.98
C VAL A 38 29.74 11.83 1.37
N ASN A 39 30.60 11.00 1.97
CA ASN A 39 30.23 9.68 2.44
C ASN A 39 29.18 9.74 3.55
N LYS A 40 29.32 10.66 4.51
CA LYS A 40 28.31 10.87 5.56
C LYS A 40 26.95 11.23 4.94
N GLN A 41 26.94 12.15 3.99
CA GLN A 41 25.70 12.53 3.28
C GLN A 41 25.12 11.34 2.50
N ALA A 42 25.96 10.58 1.80
CA ALA A 42 25.52 9.41 1.06
C ALA A 42 24.88 8.36 1.97
N VAL A 43 25.48 8.08 3.13
CA VAL A 43 24.93 7.14 4.12
C VAL A 43 23.58 7.64 4.66
N MET A 44 23.45 8.94 4.95
CA MET A 44 22.17 9.52 5.37
C MET A 44 21.10 9.37 4.29
N ASN A 45 21.44 9.67 3.03
CA ASN A 45 20.53 9.53 1.90
C ASN A 45 20.10 8.07 1.69
N MET A 46 21.04 7.11 1.83
CA MET A 46 20.72 5.67 1.75
C MET A 46 19.75 5.25 2.85
N HIS A 47 19.95 5.74 4.07
CA HIS A 47 19.07 5.42 5.18
C HIS A 47 17.66 6.01 4.98
N GLN A 48 17.58 7.26 4.53
CA GLN A 48 16.32 7.90 4.20
C GLN A 48 15.58 7.15 3.08
N PHE A 49 16.28 6.80 2.00
CA PHE A 49 15.71 6.01 0.92
C PHE A 49 15.14 4.68 1.42
N TYR A 50 15.85 3.98 2.30
CA TYR A 50 15.38 2.71 2.85
C TYR A 50 14.09 2.89 3.67
N VAL A 51 14.02 3.93 4.51
CA VAL A 51 12.81 4.27 5.27
C VAL A 51 11.65 4.60 4.34
N ASP A 52 11.90 5.38 3.29
CA ASP A 52 10.89 5.76 2.29
C ASP A 52 10.36 4.52 1.56
N GLN A 53 11.23 3.57 1.18
CA GLN A 53 10.81 2.32 0.55
C GLN A 53 9.92 1.48 1.47
N ILE A 54 10.27 1.36 2.75
CA ILE A 54 9.44 0.66 3.74
C ILE A 54 8.08 1.35 3.87
N ASN A 55 8.07 2.69 3.93
CA ASN A 55 6.83 3.45 4.05
C ASN A 55 5.92 3.26 2.83
N ILE A 56 6.49 3.24 1.63
CA ILE A 56 5.75 2.98 0.38
C ILE A 56 5.15 1.57 0.40
N GLN A 57 5.94 0.56 0.76
CA GLN A 57 5.46 -0.83 0.86
C GLN A 57 4.36 -0.99 1.91
N ASN A 58 4.55 -0.40 3.08
CA ASN A 58 3.55 -0.42 4.15
C ASN A 58 2.28 0.30 3.73
N LYS A 59 2.39 1.43 3.03
CA LYS A 59 1.24 2.17 2.51
C LYS A 59 0.43 1.33 1.53
N ALA A 60 1.08 0.72 0.54
CA ALA A 60 0.42 -0.16 -0.43
C ALA A 60 -0.27 -1.35 0.27
N LEU A 61 0.40 -1.96 1.25
CA LEU A 61 -0.17 -3.05 2.04
C LEU A 61 -1.36 -2.59 2.89
N THR A 62 -1.31 -1.39 3.47
CA THR A 62 -2.44 -0.83 4.23
C THR A 62 -3.63 -0.52 3.33
N GLU A 63 -3.41 0.01 2.13
CA GLU A 63 -4.46 0.28 1.15
C GLU A 63 -5.16 -1.03 0.74
N GLU A 64 -4.38 -2.06 0.39
CA GLU A 64 -4.93 -3.39 0.07
C GLU A 64 -5.75 -3.97 1.24
N LYS A 65 -5.22 -3.90 2.46
CA LYS A 65 -5.93 -4.37 3.66
C LYS A 65 -7.25 -3.62 3.88
N MET A 66 -7.26 -2.31 3.66
CA MET A 66 -8.48 -1.50 3.81
C MET A 66 -9.54 -1.89 2.77
N GLU A 67 -9.15 -2.16 1.53
CA GLU A 67 -10.05 -2.69 0.50
C GLU A 67 -10.68 -4.02 0.91
N TRP A 68 -9.88 -4.95 1.42
CA TRP A 68 -10.37 -6.23 1.95
C TRP A 68 -11.32 -6.03 3.15
N MET A 69 -11.01 -5.10 4.06
CA MET A 69 -11.90 -4.78 5.17
C MET A 69 -13.24 -4.21 4.69
N HIS A 70 -13.23 -3.30 3.71
CA HIS A 70 -14.43 -2.78 3.08
C HIS A 70 -15.26 -3.85 2.36
N TYR A 71 -14.63 -4.93 1.89
CA TYR A 71 -15.33 -6.06 1.30
C TYR A 71 -15.95 -7.00 2.35
N ILE A 72 -15.20 -7.30 3.42
CA ILE A 72 -15.55 -8.32 4.41
C ILE A 72 -16.51 -7.77 5.47
N LEU A 73 -16.24 -6.59 6.04
CA LEU A 73 -17.01 -6.07 7.18
C LEU A 73 -18.51 -5.93 6.87
N PRO A 74 -18.94 -5.42 5.71
CA PRO A 74 -20.36 -5.36 5.36
C PRO A 74 -21.01 -6.74 5.18
N LYS A 75 -20.24 -7.80 4.90
CA LYS A 75 -20.79 -9.17 4.88
C LYS A 75 -20.97 -9.70 6.30
N LEU A 76 -20.11 -9.30 7.22
CA LEU A 76 -20.10 -9.74 8.62
C LEU A 76 -20.89 -8.84 9.57
N HIS A 77 -21.54 -7.76 9.10
CA HIS A 77 -22.23 -6.79 9.97
C HIS A 77 -23.31 -7.43 10.87
N HIS A 78 -23.91 -8.55 10.42
CA HIS A 78 -24.91 -9.30 11.18
C HIS A 78 -24.33 -10.09 12.36
N LEU A 79 -23.00 -10.27 12.42
CA LEU A 79 -22.32 -10.92 13.54
C LEU A 79 -22.14 -9.99 14.74
N ILE A 80 -22.48 -8.70 14.62
CA ILE A 80 -22.51 -7.79 15.76
C ILE A 80 -23.72 -8.14 16.62
N ARG A 81 -23.49 -8.71 17.81
CA ARG A 81 -24.57 -8.86 18.78
C ARG A 81 -25.07 -7.48 19.22
N THR A 82 -26.37 -7.25 19.12
CA THR A 82 -27.01 -6.00 19.57
C THR A 82 -27.29 -5.99 21.07
N LYS A 83 -27.42 -7.17 21.68
CA LYS A 83 -27.61 -7.38 23.13
C LYS A 83 -27.21 -8.81 23.51
N HIS A 84 -26.91 -9.01 24.79
CA HIS A 84 -26.76 -10.36 25.35
C HIS A 84 -28.13 -11.07 25.34
N ILE A 85 -28.24 -12.20 24.62
CA ILE A 85 -29.47 -13.00 24.56
C ILE A 85 -29.31 -14.18 25.53
N PRO A 86 -30.14 -14.28 26.60
CA PRO A 86 -30.08 -15.42 27.51
C PRO A 86 -30.35 -16.72 26.75
N GLY A 87 -29.50 -17.73 26.93
CA GLY A 87 -29.58 -19.03 26.25
C GLY A 87 -28.75 -19.16 24.97
N ILE A 88 -28.17 -18.07 24.45
CA ILE A 88 -27.19 -18.10 23.36
C ILE A 88 -25.81 -17.84 23.98
N TYR A 89 -25.01 -18.90 24.12
CA TYR A 89 -23.68 -18.84 24.74
C TYR A 89 -22.76 -17.87 23.98
N SER A 90 -22.60 -16.66 24.51
CA SER A 90 -21.69 -15.65 23.98
C SER A 90 -20.28 -15.90 24.54
N LEU A 91 -19.54 -16.86 23.97
CA LEU A 91 -18.20 -17.27 24.40
C LEU A 91 -18.07 -17.70 25.88
N LYS A 92 -17.05 -18.50 26.13
CA LYS A 92 -16.91 -19.42 27.28
C LYS A 92 -16.86 -18.77 28.67
N ASP A 93 -16.62 -17.46 28.74
CA ASP A 93 -16.16 -16.79 29.97
C ASP A 93 -17.22 -15.89 30.63
N GLY A 94 -18.44 -15.82 30.10
CA GLY A 94 -19.53 -15.00 30.68
C GLY A 94 -19.29 -13.49 30.65
N SER A 95 -18.30 -13.03 29.89
CA SER A 95 -17.90 -11.63 29.80
C SER A 95 -18.85 -10.81 28.92
N THR A 96 -19.23 -9.63 29.40
CA THR A 96 -20.03 -8.64 28.66
C THR A 96 -19.22 -7.88 27.61
N ASN A 97 -17.90 -8.09 27.57
CA ASN A 97 -17.01 -7.41 26.65
C ASN A 97 -17.15 -7.95 25.22
N LEU A 98 -17.18 -7.05 24.24
CA LEU A 98 -17.11 -7.40 22.82
C LEU A 98 -15.75 -8.02 22.49
N SER A 99 -15.76 -9.04 21.64
CA SER A 99 -14.56 -9.59 21.03
C SER A 99 -13.84 -8.54 20.16
N PRO A 100 -12.54 -8.70 19.87
CA PRO A 100 -11.82 -7.76 19.01
C PRO A 100 -12.47 -7.53 17.64
N ILE A 101 -13.07 -8.57 17.06
CA ILE A 101 -13.78 -8.50 15.78
C ILE A 101 -15.07 -7.69 15.90
N GLU A 102 -15.84 -7.91 16.97
CA GLU A 102 -17.06 -7.12 17.22
C GLU A 102 -16.75 -5.65 17.50
N LYS A 103 -15.67 -5.36 18.23
CA LYS A 103 -15.19 -3.97 18.42
C LYS A 103 -14.83 -3.33 17.09
N LEU A 104 -14.11 -4.04 16.23
CA LEU A 104 -13.76 -3.57 14.89
C LEU A 104 -15.01 -3.31 14.04
N LEU A 105 -15.95 -4.25 14.01
CA LEU A 105 -17.21 -4.11 13.30
C LEU A 105 -18.04 -2.94 13.84
N ALA A 106 -18.07 -2.73 15.15
CA ALA A 106 -18.79 -1.62 15.78
C ALA A 106 -18.18 -0.24 15.46
N CYS A 107 -16.85 -0.16 15.28
CA CYS A 107 -16.18 1.07 14.86
C CYS A 107 -16.41 1.41 13.37
N TYR A 108 -16.92 0.47 12.57
CA TYR A 108 -17.08 0.66 11.14
C TYR A 108 -18.36 1.45 10.80
N ASN A 109 -18.23 2.53 10.04
CA ASN A 109 -19.37 3.35 9.62
C ASN A 109 -20.09 2.72 8.42
N PHE A 110 -21.01 1.80 8.70
CA PHE A 110 -21.82 1.15 7.66
C PHE A 110 -22.72 2.13 6.91
N PHE A 111 -23.18 3.20 7.56
CA PHE A 111 -24.09 4.16 6.94
C PHE A 111 -23.41 4.90 5.77
N THR A 112 -22.22 5.46 6.01
CA THR A 112 -21.47 6.16 4.95
C THR A 112 -21.08 5.21 3.83
N PHE A 113 -20.63 4.00 4.17
CA PHE A 113 -20.29 2.99 3.17
C PHE A 113 -21.49 2.61 2.28
N MET A 114 -22.67 2.41 2.86
CA MET A 114 -23.87 2.10 2.08
C MET A 114 -24.33 3.28 1.21
N ALA A 115 -24.17 4.52 1.69
CA ALA A 115 -24.44 5.71 0.90
C ALA A 115 -23.51 5.80 -0.33
N ASP A 116 -22.21 5.58 -0.13
CA ASP A 116 -21.21 5.58 -1.20
C ASP A 116 -21.47 4.47 -2.22
N LEU A 117 -21.80 3.26 -1.76
CA LEU A 117 -22.18 2.15 -2.63
C LEU A 117 -23.41 2.47 -3.48
N ASN A 118 -24.43 3.08 -2.90
CA ASN A 118 -25.64 3.47 -3.65
C ASN A 118 -25.32 4.53 -4.71
N LEU A 119 -24.43 5.47 -4.41
CA LEU A 119 -23.95 6.48 -5.35
C LEU A 119 -23.18 5.84 -6.51
N LEU A 120 -22.27 4.90 -6.23
CA LEU A 120 -21.54 4.13 -7.25
C LEU A 120 -22.49 3.31 -8.13
N ARG A 121 -23.46 2.61 -7.54
CA ARG A 121 -24.49 1.88 -8.30
C ARG A 121 -25.29 2.81 -9.21
N ALA A 122 -25.69 3.98 -8.72
CA ALA A 122 -26.43 4.98 -9.50
C ALA A 122 -25.59 5.57 -10.65
N LYS A 123 -24.28 5.73 -10.48
CA LYS A 123 -23.37 6.13 -11.58
C LYS A 123 -23.27 5.03 -12.64
N ASN A 124 -23.09 3.79 -12.22
CA ASN A 124 -22.97 2.64 -13.13
C ASN A 124 -24.25 2.39 -13.91
N THR A 125 -25.43 2.55 -13.30
CA THR A 125 -26.71 2.44 -14.02
C THR A 125 -26.88 3.53 -15.07
N LYS A 126 -26.49 4.78 -14.77
CA LYS A 126 -26.47 5.89 -15.75
C LYS A 126 -25.50 5.62 -16.90
N GLN A 127 -24.31 5.10 -16.61
CA GLN A 127 -23.34 4.72 -17.66
C GLN A 127 -23.89 3.61 -18.55
N LEU A 128 -24.50 2.57 -17.96
CA LEU A 128 -25.16 1.50 -18.72
C LEU A 128 -26.35 2.01 -19.55
N GLN A 129 -27.08 3.02 -19.08
CA GLN A 129 -28.14 3.69 -19.86
C GLN A 129 -27.59 4.49 -21.04
N ILE A 130 -26.45 5.17 -20.88
CA ILE A 130 -25.75 5.86 -21.98
C ILE A 130 -25.24 4.85 -23.03
N CYS A 131 -24.75 3.70 -22.59
CA CYS A 131 -24.29 2.62 -23.49
C CYS A 131 -25.44 1.86 -24.17
N LYS A 132 -26.63 1.85 -23.56
CA LYS A 132 -27.88 1.36 -24.16
C LYS A 132 -28.53 2.47 -24.99
N ALA A 133 -27.84 2.93 -26.03
CA ALA A 133 -28.52 3.69 -27.08
C ALA A 133 -29.73 2.86 -27.55
N PRO A 134 -30.91 3.46 -27.73
CA PRO A 134 -32.12 2.70 -28.01
C PRO A 134 -31.94 1.98 -29.35
N TYR A 135 -31.99 0.64 -29.32
CA TYR A 135 -32.24 -0.13 -30.52
C TYR A 135 -33.59 0.33 -31.06
N LYS A 136 -33.58 1.18 -32.10
CA LYS A 136 -34.79 1.49 -32.86
C LYS A 136 -35.14 0.24 -33.65
N TRP A 137 -36.10 -0.52 -33.16
CA TRP A 137 -36.79 -1.52 -33.95
C TRP A 137 -37.49 -0.81 -35.12
N LYS A 138 -36.89 -0.84 -36.31
CA LYS A 138 -37.58 -0.64 -37.58
C LYS A 138 -37.81 -2.05 -38.14
N GLY A 139 -39.05 -2.38 -38.46
CA GLY A 139 -39.51 -3.75 -38.74
C GLY A 139 -38.65 -4.57 -39.72
N SER A 140 -38.75 -5.89 -39.55
CA SER A 140 -38.31 -7.07 -40.34
C SER A 140 -36.98 -7.09 -41.13
N LEU A 141 -36.21 -6.02 -41.24
CA LEU A 141 -34.93 -6.03 -41.94
C LEU A 141 -33.80 -5.59 -41.00
N PHE A 142 -33.06 -6.60 -40.52
CA PHE A 142 -31.79 -6.44 -39.83
C PHE A 142 -30.78 -5.79 -40.78
N LEU A 143 -30.72 -4.46 -40.81
CA LEU A 143 -29.55 -3.75 -41.33
C LEU A 143 -28.50 -3.76 -40.23
N ARG A 144 -27.57 -4.70 -40.35
CA ARG A 144 -26.35 -4.77 -39.53
C ARG A 144 -25.47 -3.58 -39.92
N GLU A 145 -25.60 -2.44 -39.24
CA GLU A 145 -24.50 -1.48 -39.22
C GLU A 145 -23.37 -2.10 -38.41
N GLU A 146 -22.40 -2.69 -39.11
CA GLU A 146 -21.13 -3.13 -38.52
C GLU A 146 -20.34 -1.91 -38.08
N LYS A 147 -20.66 -1.39 -36.89
CA LYS A 147 -19.67 -0.61 -36.14
C LYS A 147 -18.67 -1.61 -35.57
N VAL A 148 -17.59 -1.80 -36.32
CA VAL A 148 -16.38 -2.49 -35.90
C VAL A 148 -15.89 -1.85 -34.61
N TRP A 149 -16.23 -2.46 -33.48
CA TRP A 149 -15.62 -2.11 -32.20
C TRP A 149 -14.21 -2.68 -32.20
N LYS A 150 -13.22 -1.83 -32.50
CA LYS A 150 -11.85 -2.11 -32.07
C LYS A 150 -11.87 -2.15 -30.55
N ARG A 151 -11.75 -3.35 -29.96
CA ARG A 151 -11.43 -3.52 -28.53
C ARG A 151 -10.09 -2.83 -28.27
N LYS A 152 -10.11 -1.58 -27.80
CA LYS A 152 -9.03 -1.06 -26.96
C LYS A 152 -9.54 -1.18 -25.54
N ASN A 153 -9.09 -2.24 -24.89
CA ASN A 153 -8.85 -2.38 -23.44
C ASN A 153 -8.39 -3.82 -23.23
N VAL A 154 -7.21 -4.11 -23.77
CA VAL A 154 -6.33 -5.12 -23.17
C VAL A 154 -5.92 -4.50 -21.83
N ILE A 155 -6.49 -5.00 -20.75
CA ILE A 155 -5.89 -4.82 -19.43
C ILE A 155 -4.63 -5.70 -19.50
N GLU A 156 -3.49 -5.09 -19.79
CA GLU A 156 -2.21 -5.75 -19.55
C GLU A 156 -2.15 -6.05 -18.06
N ASN A 157 -2.16 -7.33 -17.73
CA ASN A 157 -1.95 -7.84 -16.40
C ASN A 157 -0.43 -7.75 -16.13
N PRO A 158 0.08 -6.90 -15.23
CA PRO A 158 1.50 -6.88 -14.93
C PRO A 158 1.79 -8.03 -13.95
N ARG A 159 1.77 -9.25 -14.47
CA ARG A 159 2.40 -10.43 -13.87
C ARG A 159 2.91 -11.33 -15.00
N LEU A 160 4.15 -11.05 -15.42
CA LEU A 160 5.27 -11.98 -15.63
C LEU A 160 6.55 -11.13 -15.78
#